data_AF-A0A1H0WUB8-F1
#
_entry.id   AF-A0A1H0WUB8-F1
#
_cell.length_a   1.000
_cell.length_b   1.000
_cell.length_c   1.000
_cell.angle_alpha   90.00
_cell.angle_beta   90.00
_cell.angle_gamma   90.00
#
_symmetry.space_group_name_H-M   'P 1'
#
loop_
_entity.id
_entity.type
_entity.pdbx_description
1 polymer ?
#
loop_
_entity_poly.entity_id
_entity_poly.type
_entity_poly.pdbx_seq_one_letter_code
_entity_poly.pdbx_strand_id
1 'polypeptide(L)'
;MDAAAATEGFFHAMGVIMTSTVVGGAIDFLIGKSKQKKINSWLEESWYRFENIDWHNFSKREIEGYINLSDRLFGIKLFSKRRFFSVLTVLVITTLIPLLKFYFSDFVGDFIEIGHYRWLKISVTMLSYCAAFALSISFTRWASSKLKKIIGISFLGNIFSFISVFFITLATSTLTTKVIFNIIYLISDTIMIQIQSGWISRIEGYIYPVQATFHHIIDDISNSEYWNPLYPFLMLQSFYHECGNTWSHGSGCIEAADQTLFYSGHIFRLFIISTFFLSLLFRWIFRKPFSLILARFIESEKPPFATLFGATGSTVALVAQLVAAFK
;
A
#
# COMPACT_ATOMS: atom_id res chain seq x y z
N MET A 1 29.19 12.00 -17.32
CA MET A 1 27.84 11.48 -17.61
C MET A 1 27.73 11.26 -19.09
N ASP A 2 27.42 10.04 -19.53
CA ASP A 2 27.15 9.77 -20.93
C ASP A 2 25.89 10.49 -21.38
N ALA A 3 25.99 11.28 -22.45
CA ALA A 3 24.87 12.01 -23.02
C ALA A 3 23.69 11.07 -23.34
N ALA A 4 23.99 9.82 -23.74
CA ALA A 4 23.01 8.77 -24.01
C ALA A 4 22.16 8.40 -22.78
N ALA A 5 22.78 8.22 -21.60
CA ALA A 5 22.05 7.88 -20.37
C ALA A 5 21.14 9.04 -19.91
N ALA A 6 21.58 10.28 -20.11
CA ALA A 6 20.75 11.46 -19.82
C ALA A 6 19.56 11.58 -20.78
N THR A 7 19.73 11.19 -22.06
CA THR A 7 18.63 11.22 -23.04
C THR A 7 17.61 10.13 -22.74
N GLU A 8 18.05 8.91 -22.42
CA GLU A 8 17.17 7.79 -22.06
C GLU A 8 16.32 8.10 -20.81
N GLY A 9 16.95 8.65 -19.77
CA GLY A 9 16.25 9.09 -18.56
C GLY A 9 15.19 10.17 -18.83
N PHE A 10 15.47 11.11 -19.74
CA PHE A 10 14.51 12.12 -20.17
C PHE A 10 13.30 11.52 -20.90
N PHE A 11 13.51 10.60 -21.82
CA PHE A 11 12.40 9.94 -22.54
C PHE A 11 11.54 9.07 -21.61
N HIS A 12 12.14 8.37 -20.64
CA HIS A 12 11.40 7.60 -19.66
C HIS A 12 10.55 8.50 -18.76
N ALA A 13 11.12 9.62 -18.28
CA ALA A 13 10.41 10.64 -17.52
C ALA A 13 9.20 11.20 -18.32
N MET A 14 9.42 11.56 -19.59
CA MET A 14 8.36 12.01 -20.49
C MET A 14 7.27 10.96 -20.69
N GLY A 15 7.66 9.69 -20.86
CA GLY A 15 6.74 8.56 -20.97
C GLY A 15 5.85 8.41 -19.72
N VAL A 16 6.43 8.50 -18.52
CA VAL A 16 5.69 8.45 -17.25
C VAL A 16 4.73 9.63 -17.11
N ILE A 17 5.16 10.84 -17.46
CA ILE A 17 4.31 12.04 -17.41
C ILE A 17 3.13 11.91 -18.39
N MET A 18 3.40 11.52 -19.63
CA MET A 18 2.37 11.38 -20.66
C MET A 18 1.36 10.29 -20.31
N THR A 19 1.82 9.10 -19.91
CA THR A 19 0.93 8.00 -19.51
C THR A 19 0.09 8.37 -18.30
N SER A 20 0.68 8.98 -17.27
CA SER A 20 -0.06 9.43 -16.09
C SER A 20 -1.11 10.48 -16.47
N THR A 21 -0.76 11.46 -17.30
CA THR A 21 -1.68 12.51 -17.75
C THR A 21 -2.84 11.94 -18.57
N VAL A 22 -2.56 10.99 -19.47
CA VAL A 22 -3.59 10.29 -20.27
C VAL A 22 -4.53 9.49 -19.37
N VAL A 23 -4.01 8.76 -18.38
CA VAL A 23 -4.82 8.03 -17.40
C VAL A 23 -5.71 9.00 -16.61
N GLY A 24 -5.14 10.10 -16.12
CA GLY A 24 -5.89 11.15 -15.43
C GLY A 24 -7.01 11.74 -16.29
N GLY A 25 -6.70 12.05 -17.55
CA GLY A 25 -7.68 12.54 -18.53
C GLY A 25 -8.78 11.52 -18.85
N ALA A 26 -8.45 10.23 -18.92
CA ALA A 26 -9.42 9.16 -19.11
C ALA A 26 -10.35 9.03 -17.90
N ILE A 27 -9.83 9.12 -16.68
CA ILE A 27 -10.64 9.13 -15.44
C ILE A 27 -11.58 10.34 -15.45
N ASP A 28 -11.05 11.53 -15.77
CA ASP A 28 -11.86 12.74 -15.88
C ASP A 28 -12.98 12.58 -16.90
N PHE A 29 -12.68 12.03 -18.08
CA PHE A 29 -13.65 11.74 -19.12
C PHE A 29 -14.76 10.77 -18.63
N LEU A 30 -14.38 9.67 -17.97
CA LEU A 30 -15.31 8.67 -17.45
C LEU A 30 -16.21 9.22 -16.32
N ILE A 31 -15.68 10.14 -15.51
CA ILE A 31 -16.42 10.79 -14.43
C ILE A 31 -17.48 11.76 -14.98
N GLY A 32 -17.17 12.46 -16.08
CA GLY A 32 -18.04 13.42 -16.75
C GLY A 32 -18.13 14.77 -16.03
N LYS A 33 -18.49 15.82 -16.79
CA LYS A 33 -18.44 17.23 -16.35
C LYS A 33 -19.24 17.53 -15.08
N SER A 34 -20.40 16.90 -14.89
CA SER A 34 -21.25 17.11 -13.70
C SER A 34 -20.56 16.67 -12.40
N LYS A 35 -19.92 15.50 -12.41
CA LYS A 35 -19.20 14.98 -11.25
C LYS A 35 -17.85 15.69 -11.05
N GLN A 36 -17.18 16.10 -12.13
CA GLN A 36 -15.99 16.97 -12.03
C GLN A 36 -16.32 18.29 -11.32
N LYS A 37 -17.42 18.96 -11.67
CA LYS A 37 -17.86 20.18 -10.98
C LYS A 37 -18.08 19.93 -9.49
N LYS A 38 -18.69 18.80 -9.12
CA LYS A 38 -18.87 18.40 -7.72
C LYS A 38 -17.54 18.17 -6.99
N ILE A 39 -16.55 17.58 -7.68
CA ILE A 39 -15.19 17.41 -7.14
C ILE A 39 -14.51 18.76 -6.96
N ASN A 40 -14.60 19.66 -7.93
CA ASN A 40 -14.02 21.00 -7.84
C ASN A 40 -14.65 21.82 -6.70
N SER A 41 -15.98 21.82 -6.58
CA SER A 41 -16.66 22.47 -5.44
C SER A 41 -16.25 21.86 -4.10
N TRP A 42 -16.05 20.54 -4.04
CA TRP A 42 -15.56 19.88 -2.83
C TRP A 42 -14.10 20.26 -2.52
N LEU A 43 -13.24 20.38 -3.54
CA LEU A 43 -11.85 20.83 -3.40
C LEU A 43 -11.78 22.29 -2.93
N GLU A 44 -12.62 23.16 -3.48
CA GLU A 44 -12.74 24.56 -3.11
C GLU A 44 -13.23 24.71 -1.67
N GLU A 45 -14.31 24.01 -1.29
CA GLU A 45 -14.79 23.98 0.08
C GLU A 45 -13.71 23.43 1.04
N SER A 46 -12.99 22.40 0.61
CA SER A 46 -11.88 21.85 1.38
C SER A 46 -10.76 22.86 1.55
N TRP A 47 -10.40 23.61 0.51
CA TRP A 47 -9.38 24.67 0.56
C TRP A 47 -9.74 25.77 1.56
N TYR A 48 -10.96 26.31 1.49
CA TYR A 48 -11.42 27.32 2.45
C TYR A 48 -11.41 26.82 3.89
N ARG A 49 -11.75 25.54 4.08
CA ARG A 49 -11.61 24.89 5.39
C ARG A 49 -10.13 24.81 5.79
N PHE A 50 -9.24 24.37 4.90
CA PHE A 50 -7.80 24.27 5.17
C PHE A 50 -7.15 25.61 5.57
N GLU A 51 -7.54 26.71 4.93
CA GLU A 51 -6.99 28.03 5.24
C GLU A 51 -7.36 28.49 6.66
N ASN A 52 -8.60 28.21 7.08
CA ASN A 52 -9.22 28.67 8.32
C ASN A 52 -9.14 27.68 9.49
N ILE A 53 -8.48 26.52 9.34
CA ILE A 53 -8.36 25.61 10.48
C ILE A 53 -7.44 26.23 11.54
N ASP A 54 -7.97 26.38 12.75
CA ASP A 54 -7.17 26.54 13.96
C ASP A 54 -6.34 25.27 14.17
N TRP A 55 -5.07 25.35 13.77
CA TRP A 55 -4.27 24.14 13.70
C TRP A 55 -3.69 23.61 15.01
N HIS A 56 -4.02 24.22 16.14
CA HIS A 56 -3.94 23.49 17.41
C HIS A 56 -4.88 22.28 17.44
N ASN A 57 -6.02 22.37 16.75
CA ASN A 57 -7.04 21.32 16.66
C ASN A 57 -6.98 20.51 15.36
N PHE A 58 -6.07 20.84 14.44
CA PHE A 58 -5.97 20.20 13.13
C PHE A 58 -5.61 18.73 13.23
N SER A 59 -4.65 18.36 14.09
CA SER A 59 -4.30 16.95 14.31
C SER A 59 -5.50 16.10 14.73
N LYS A 60 -6.37 16.63 15.59
CA LYS A 60 -7.59 15.96 16.03
C LYS A 60 -8.61 15.83 14.89
N ARG A 61 -8.81 16.90 14.10
CA ARG A 61 -9.71 16.91 12.93
C ARG A 61 -9.17 16.04 11.79
N GLU A 62 -7.86 15.96 11.60
CA GLU A 62 -7.20 15.10 10.62
C GLU A 62 -7.36 13.64 10.99
N ILE A 63 -7.16 13.27 12.25
CA ILE A 63 -7.38 11.89 12.71
C ILE A 63 -8.85 11.53 12.58
N GLU A 64 -9.76 12.46 12.87
CA GLU A 64 -11.18 12.27 12.62
C GLU A 64 -11.48 12.13 11.13
N GLY A 65 -10.87 12.95 10.29
CA GLY A 65 -10.93 12.84 8.83
C GLY A 65 -10.42 11.49 8.34
N TYR A 66 -9.31 11.00 8.88
CA TYR A 66 -8.75 9.69 8.59
C TYR A 66 -9.70 8.57 9.02
N ILE A 67 -10.22 8.61 10.24
CA ILE A 67 -11.17 7.60 10.74
C ILE A 67 -12.42 7.60 9.86
N ASN A 68 -12.96 8.77 9.52
CA ASN A 68 -14.13 8.90 8.68
C ASN A 68 -13.88 8.42 7.24
N LEU A 69 -12.72 8.76 6.68
CA LEU A 69 -12.29 8.28 5.36
C LEU A 69 -12.12 6.77 5.36
N SER A 70 -11.41 6.23 6.35
CA SER A 70 -11.21 4.79 6.55
C SER A 70 -12.55 4.08 6.73
N ASP A 71 -13.50 4.66 7.47
CA ASP A 71 -14.85 4.09 7.65
C ASP A 71 -15.69 4.14 6.38
N ARG A 72 -15.49 5.18 5.57
CA ARG A 72 -16.18 5.34 4.29
C ARG A 72 -15.65 4.35 3.25
N LEU A 73 -14.33 4.21 3.15
CA LEU A 73 -13.66 3.30 2.24
C LEU A 73 -13.84 1.86 2.72
N PHE A 74 -13.31 1.53 3.89
CA PHE A 74 -13.17 0.16 4.39
C PHE A 74 -14.28 -0.29 5.34
N GLY A 75 -15.26 0.55 5.66
CA GLY A 75 -16.32 0.23 6.62
C GLY A 75 -15.85 0.27 8.08
N ILE A 76 -16.82 0.28 9.00
CA ILE A 76 -16.61 0.41 10.45
C ILE A 76 -16.22 -0.95 11.07
N LYS A 77 -17.05 -1.97 10.85
CA LYS A 77 -16.91 -3.30 11.48
C LYS A 77 -15.96 -4.19 10.68
N LEU A 78 -15.27 -5.11 11.37
CA LEU A 78 -14.40 -6.13 10.76
C LEU A 78 -15.11 -6.91 9.66
N PHE A 79 -16.33 -7.39 9.94
CA PHE A 79 -17.15 -8.16 9.01
C PHE A 79 -18.15 -7.30 8.23
N SER A 80 -17.83 -6.03 7.95
CA SER A 80 -18.73 -5.20 7.13
C SER A 80 -18.59 -5.55 5.64
N LYS A 81 -19.71 -5.56 4.91
CA LYS A 81 -19.71 -5.79 3.45
C LYS A 81 -18.75 -4.83 2.72
N ARG A 82 -18.69 -3.56 3.16
CA ARG A 82 -17.76 -2.56 2.60
C ARG A 82 -16.29 -2.95 2.77
N ARG A 83 -15.91 -3.50 3.94
CA ARG A 83 -14.54 -3.98 4.17
C ARG A 83 -14.19 -5.11 3.23
N PHE A 84 -15.10 -6.09 3.12
CA PHE A 84 -14.95 -7.21 2.23
C PHE A 84 -14.74 -6.76 0.78
N PHE A 85 -15.60 -5.88 0.26
CA PHE A 85 -15.44 -5.34 -1.09
C PHE A 85 -14.14 -4.55 -1.26
N SER A 86 -13.72 -3.76 -0.26
CA SER A 86 -12.48 -2.99 -0.36
C SER A 86 -11.24 -3.89 -0.41
N VAL A 87 -11.21 -4.92 0.45
CA VAL A 87 -10.13 -5.92 0.47
C VAL A 87 -10.11 -6.69 -0.84
N LEU A 88 -11.28 -7.08 -1.36
CA LEU A 88 -11.40 -7.74 -2.66
C LEU A 88 -10.91 -6.86 -3.81
N THR A 89 -11.27 -5.57 -3.83
CA THR A 89 -10.79 -4.62 -4.85
C THR A 89 -9.28 -4.48 -4.80
N VAL A 90 -8.69 -4.34 -3.60
CA VAL A 90 -7.23 -4.28 -3.45
C VAL A 90 -6.60 -5.56 -3.98
N LEU A 91 -7.12 -6.72 -3.58
CA LEU A 91 -6.64 -8.03 -4.07
C LEU A 91 -6.70 -8.13 -5.59
N VAL A 92 -7.82 -7.75 -6.20
CA VAL A 92 -7.98 -7.77 -7.66
C VAL A 92 -6.96 -6.86 -8.31
N ILE A 93 -6.81 -5.62 -7.86
CA ILE A 93 -5.86 -4.67 -8.46
C ILE A 93 -4.41 -5.18 -8.35
N THR A 94 -4.02 -5.67 -7.18
CA THR A 94 -2.65 -6.14 -6.94
C THR A 94 -2.33 -7.44 -7.68
N THR A 95 -3.33 -8.27 -7.99
CA THR A 95 -3.15 -9.55 -8.69
C THR A 95 -3.35 -9.44 -10.20
N LEU A 96 -4.16 -8.48 -10.64
CA LEU A 96 -4.37 -8.19 -12.06
C LEU A 96 -3.07 -7.76 -12.74
N ILE A 97 -2.21 -6.98 -12.07
CA ILE A 97 -0.93 -6.54 -12.65
C ILE A 97 -0.02 -7.74 -13.01
N PRO A 98 0.30 -8.66 -12.07
CA PRO A 98 1.03 -9.88 -12.39
C PRO A 98 0.32 -10.77 -13.41
N LEU A 99 -1.01 -10.91 -13.33
CA LEU A 99 -1.78 -11.74 -14.26
C LEU A 99 -1.76 -11.19 -15.69
N LEU A 100 -1.86 -9.87 -15.86
CA LEU A 100 -1.74 -9.22 -17.16
C LEU A 100 -0.33 -9.45 -17.72
N LYS A 101 0.71 -9.26 -16.92
CA LYS A 101 2.09 -9.55 -17.34
C LYS A 101 2.25 -11.02 -17.75
N PHE A 102 1.72 -11.94 -16.95
CA PHE A 102 1.73 -13.37 -17.24
C PHE A 102 1.01 -13.69 -18.55
N TYR A 103 -0.14 -13.06 -18.80
CA TYR A 103 -0.92 -13.22 -20.03
C TYR A 103 -0.15 -12.71 -21.28
N PHE A 104 0.61 -11.62 -21.13
CA PHE A 104 1.39 -11.03 -22.22
C PHE A 104 2.79 -11.65 -22.42
N SER A 105 3.29 -12.43 -21.47
CA SER A 105 4.63 -13.01 -21.52
C SER A 105 4.63 -14.41 -22.12
N ASP A 106 4.05 -14.64 -23.31
CA ASP A 106 4.14 -15.85 -24.18
C ASP A 106 4.12 -17.26 -23.51
N PHE A 107 3.66 -17.38 -22.27
CA PHE A 107 3.77 -18.59 -21.45
C PHE A 107 2.46 -19.39 -21.41
N VAL A 108 1.83 -19.54 -22.57
CA VAL A 108 0.59 -20.34 -22.72
C VAL A 108 0.88 -21.85 -22.56
N GLY A 109 2.14 -22.27 -22.77
CA GLY A 109 2.56 -23.68 -22.64
C GLY A 109 2.55 -24.22 -21.21
N ASP A 110 3.07 -23.47 -20.25
CA ASP A 110 3.24 -23.98 -18.88
C ASP A 110 1.97 -23.90 -18.04
N PHE A 111 0.92 -23.21 -18.52
CA PHE A 111 -0.35 -23.08 -17.77
C PHE A 111 -1.03 -24.43 -17.50
N ILE A 112 -0.78 -25.41 -18.37
CA ILE A 112 -1.37 -26.76 -18.30
C ILE A 112 -0.61 -27.65 -17.30
N GLU A 113 0.68 -27.39 -17.06
CA GLU A 113 1.49 -28.10 -16.06
C GLU A 113 1.41 -27.49 -14.64
N ILE A 114 0.76 -26.33 -14.48
CA ILE A 114 0.44 -25.77 -13.17
C ILE A 114 -0.66 -26.63 -12.54
N GLY A 115 -0.25 -27.76 -11.95
CA GLY A 115 -1.15 -28.71 -11.28
C GLY A 115 -1.99 -28.07 -10.17
N HIS A 116 -3.09 -28.73 -9.81
CA HIS A 116 -4.06 -28.30 -8.77
C HIS A 116 -3.40 -27.81 -7.46
N TYR A 117 -2.22 -28.35 -7.12
CA TYR A 117 -1.41 -27.96 -5.98
C TYR A 117 -1.08 -26.45 -5.96
N ARG A 118 -0.64 -25.89 -7.09
CA ARG A 118 -0.21 -24.48 -7.17
C ARG A 118 -1.40 -23.52 -7.04
N TRP A 119 -2.54 -23.86 -7.63
CA TRP A 119 -3.75 -23.03 -7.53
C TRP A 119 -4.32 -22.97 -6.11
N LEU A 120 -4.29 -24.09 -5.36
CA LEU A 120 -4.71 -24.06 -3.97
C LEU A 120 -3.78 -23.18 -3.14
N LYS A 121 -2.46 -23.33 -3.31
CA LYS A 121 -1.46 -22.51 -2.61
C LYS A 121 -1.68 -21.02 -2.88
N ILE A 122 -1.83 -20.62 -4.14
CA ILE A 122 -2.13 -19.23 -4.52
C ILE A 122 -3.42 -18.73 -3.85
N SER A 123 -4.49 -19.54 -3.90
CA SER A 123 -5.79 -19.15 -3.33
C SER A 123 -5.73 -18.96 -1.82
N VAL A 124 -5.02 -19.85 -1.11
CA VAL A 124 -4.84 -19.78 0.33
C VAL A 124 -3.97 -18.57 0.71
N THR A 125 -2.89 -18.32 -0.03
CA THR A 125 -2.06 -17.12 0.11
C THR A 125 -2.88 -15.84 -0.08
N MET A 126 -3.70 -15.75 -1.13
CA MET A 126 -4.60 -14.61 -1.37
C MET A 126 -5.57 -14.38 -0.21
N LEU A 127 -6.22 -15.45 0.28
CA LEU A 127 -7.12 -15.39 1.43
C LEU A 127 -6.41 -14.89 2.69
N SER A 128 -5.15 -15.32 2.88
CA SER A 128 -4.30 -14.89 3.98
C SER A 128 -4.05 -13.39 3.96
N TYR A 129 -3.68 -12.86 2.79
CA TYR A 129 -3.51 -11.42 2.62
C TYR A 129 -4.80 -10.67 2.87
N CYS A 130 -5.94 -11.18 2.40
CA CYS A 130 -7.22 -10.55 2.67
C CYS A 130 -7.52 -10.45 4.17
N ALA A 131 -7.30 -11.55 4.91
CA ALA A 131 -7.50 -11.60 6.35
C ALA A 131 -6.55 -10.65 7.08
N ALA A 132 -5.26 -10.69 6.74
CA ALA A 132 -4.23 -9.84 7.34
C ALA A 132 -4.46 -8.36 7.06
N PHE A 133 -4.82 -8.02 5.83
CA PHE A 133 -5.12 -6.65 5.43
C PHE A 133 -6.34 -6.12 6.18
N ALA A 134 -7.43 -6.89 6.26
CA ALA A 134 -8.65 -6.52 6.97
C ALA A 134 -8.42 -6.34 8.47
N LEU A 135 -7.69 -7.24 9.11
CA LEU A 135 -7.38 -7.16 10.54
C LEU A 135 -6.48 -5.96 10.84
N SER A 136 -5.45 -5.73 10.03
CA SER A 136 -4.57 -4.60 10.26
C SER A 136 -5.27 -3.25 10.04
N ILE A 137 -6.15 -3.09 9.04
CA ILE A 137 -6.99 -1.87 8.92
C ILE A 137 -7.83 -1.66 10.18
N SER A 138 -8.42 -2.74 10.73
CA SER A 138 -9.22 -2.69 11.94
C SER A 138 -8.43 -2.18 13.13
N PHE A 139 -7.20 -2.69 13.26
CA PHE A 139 -6.31 -2.32 14.34
C PHE A 139 -5.82 -0.88 14.19
N THR A 140 -5.41 -0.45 13.00
CA THR A 140 -5.02 0.95 12.73
C THR A 140 -6.16 1.89 13.09
N ARG A 141 -7.39 1.57 12.68
CA ARG A 141 -8.57 2.36 13.05
C ARG A 141 -8.76 2.43 14.56
N TRP A 142 -8.67 1.28 15.25
CA TRP A 142 -8.78 1.22 16.70
C TRP A 142 -7.71 2.10 17.38
N ALA A 143 -6.45 1.98 16.97
CA ALA A 143 -5.35 2.79 17.47
C ALA A 143 -5.59 4.29 17.23
N SER A 144 -5.97 4.69 16.02
CA SER A 144 -6.31 6.09 15.69
C SER A 144 -7.46 6.62 16.54
N SER A 145 -8.48 5.79 16.83
CA SER A 145 -9.61 6.18 17.68
C SER A 145 -9.20 6.45 19.14
N LYS A 146 -8.22 5.70 19.66
CA LYS A 146 -7.63 5.94 20.99
C LYS A 146 -6.77 7.19 20.97
N LEU A 147 -5.97 7.36 19.91
CA LEU A 147 -5.11 8.53 19.71
C LEU A 147 -5.88 9.84 19.70
N LYS A 148 -7.06 9.86 19.05
CA LYS A 148 -7.96 11.02 19.00
C LYS A 148 -8.29 11.58 20.39
N LYS A 149 -8.27 10.75 21.44
CA LYS A 149 -8.55 11.16 22.82
C LYS A 149 -7.36 11.82 23.52
N ILE A 150 -6.14 11.53 23.07
CA ILE A 150 -4.89 11.96 23.69
C ILE A 150 -4.34 13.22 22.99
N ILE A 151 -4.61 13.36 21.70
CA ILE A 151 -4.11 14.46 20.88
C ILE A 151 -4.80 15.80 21.18
N GLY A 152 -4.00 16.86 21.22
CA GLY A 152 -4.44 18.24 21.49
C GLY A 152 -3.84 18.85 22.76
N ILE A 153 -3.05 18.11 23.54
CA ILE A 153 -2.46 18.60 24.80
C ILE A 153 -1.28 19.56 24.54
N SER A 154 -0.37 19.20 23.61
CA SER A 154 0.77 20.03 23.24
C SER A 154 1.31 19.63 21.86
N PHE A 155 2.08 20.51 21.21
CA PHE A 155 2.71 20.21 19.91
C PHE A 155 3.64 18.99 19.99
N LEU A 156 4.53 18.95 21.00
CA LEU A 156 5.40 17.81 21.24
C LEU A 156 4.60 16.53 21.58
N GLY A 157 3.54 16.65 22.39
CA GLY A 157 2.65 15.53 22.69
C GLY A 157 1.97 14.97 21.44
N ASN A 158 1.61 15.82 20.48
CA ASN A 158 1.07 15.40 19.20
C ASN A 158 2.11 14.69 18.33
N ILE A 159 3.36 15.18 18.29
CA ILE A 159 4.46 14.51 17.60
C ILE A 159 4.72 13.12 18.20
N PHE A 160 4.85 13.02 19.53
CA PHE A 160 5.08 11.74 20.20
C PHE A 160 3.90 10.78 19.97
N SER A 161 2.66 11.26 20.09
CA SER A 161 1.48 10.45 19.79
C SER A 161 1.50 9.94 18.36
N PHE A 162 1.86 10.79 17.41
CA PHE A 162 1.96 10.42 16.01
C PHE A 162 3.03 9.35 15.78
N ILE A 163 4.25 9.57 16.28
CA ILE A 163 5.37 8.63 16.19
C ILE A 163 4.97 7.28 16.79
N SER A 164 4.33 7.29 17.96
CA SER A 164 3.82 6.07 18.60
C SER A 164 2.79 5.34 17.72
N VAL A 165 1.86 6.04 17.08
CA VAL A 165 0.89 5.40 16.18
C VAL A 165 1.51 4.91 14.89
N PHE A 166 2.51 5.60 14.37
CA PHE A 166 3.30 5.11 13.25
C PHE A 166 3.97 3.78 13.62
N PHE A 167 4.68 3.73 14.75
CA PHE A 167 5.33 2.50 15.22
C PHE A 167 4.35 1.38 15.54
N ILE A 168 3.24 1.68 16.21
CA ILE A 168 2.18 0.71 16.51
C ILE A 168 1.57 0.17 15.22
N THR A 169 1.33 1.03 14.22
CA THR A 169 0.77 0.61 12.93
C THR A 169 1.76 -0.23 12.15
N LEU A 170 3.05 0.13 12.15
CA LEU A 170 4.11 -0.68 11.54
C LEU A 170 4.22 -2.04 12.22
N ALA A 171 4.40 -2.07 13.54
CA ALA A 171 4.52 -3.29 14.32
C ALA A 171 3.30 -4.19 14.11
N THR A 172 2.10 -3.62 14.10
CA THR A 172 0.88 -4.41 13.88
C THR A 172 0.76 -4.86 12.44
N SER A 173 1.16 -4.05 11.46
CA SER A 173 1.20 -4.47 10.06
C SER A 173 2.14 -5.66 9.88
N THR A 174 3.34 -5.59 10.42
CA THR A 174 4.36 -6.65 10.36
C THR A 174 3.87 -7.89 11.10
N LEU A 175 3.40 -7.75 12.33
CA LEU A 175 2.90 -8.85 13.16
C LEU A 175 1.68 -9.51 12.51
N THR A 176 0.70 -8.72 12.08
CA THR A 176 -0.53 -9.24 11.46
C THR A 176 -0.19 -9.98 10.17
N THR A 177 0.69 -9.44 9.33
CA THR A 177 1.06 -10.09 8.06
C THR A 177 1.85 -11.36 8.34
N LYS A 178 2.90 -11.34 9.16
CA LYS A 178 3.73 -12.52 9.44
C LYS A 178 2.99 -13.61 10.23
N VAL A 179 2.30 -13.25 11.30
CA VAL A 179 1.59 -14.25 12.13
C VAL A 179 0.46 -14.88 11.33
N ILE A 180 -0.37 -14.09 10.65
CA ILE A 180 -1.50 -14.65 9.89
C ILE A 180 -1.02 -15.41 8.67
N PHE A 181 -0.03 -14.88 7.94
CA PHE A 181 0.54 -15.57 6.79
C PHE A 181 1.15 -16.91 7.22
N ASN A 182 1.96 -16.95 8.28
CA ASN A 182 2.57 -18.19 8.73
C ASN A 182 1.53 -19.18 9.28
N ILE A 183 0.51 -18.72 10.01
CA ILE A 183 -0.60 -19.58 10.46
C ILE A 183 -1.36 -20.18 9.28
N ILE A 184 -1.67 -19.37 8.27
CA ILE A 184 -2.46 -19.86 7.14
C ILE A 184 -1.61 -20.70 6.20
N TYR A 185 -0.32 -20.38 6.04
CA TYR A 185 0.64 -21.21 5.33
C TYR A 185 0.76 -22.59 6.01
N LEU A 186 0.83 -22.61 7.34
CA LEU A 186 0.81 -23.86 8.11
C LEU A 186 -0.48 -24.66 7.87
N ILE A 187 -1.64 -24.00 7.92
CA ILE A 187 -2.93 -24.65 7.63
C ILE A 187 -2.94 -25.18 6.19
N SER A 188 -2.44 -24.40 5.23
CA SER A 188 -2.33 -24.79 3.82
C SER A 188 -1.49 -26.06 3.67
N ASP A 189 -0.27 -26.06 4.20
CA ASP A 189 0.64 -27.20 4.11
C ASP A 189 0.06 -28.42 4.84
N THR A 190 -0.61 -28.22 5.97
CA THR A 190 -1.32 -29.29 6.70
C THR A 190 -2.42 -29.92 5.86
N ILE A 191 -3.27 -29.11 5.21
CA ILE A 191 -4.33 -29.58 4.31
C ILE A 191 -3.71 -30.29 3.10
N MET A 192 -2.60 -29.77 2.58
CA MET A 192 -1.93 -30.36 1.41
C MET A 192 -1.32 -31.72 1.72
N ILE A 193 -0.66 -31.85 2.87
CA ILE A 193 -0.15 -33.14 3.36
C ILE A 193 -1.32 -34.13 3.49
N GLN A 194 -2.45 -33.71 4.07
CA GLN A 194 -3.66 -34.56 4.20
C GLN A 194 -4.19 -35.05 2.85
N ILE A 195 -4.24 -34.18 1.85
CA ILE A 195 -4.72 -34.54 0.51
C ILE A 195 -3.75 -35.51 -0.17
N GLN A 196 -2.44 -35.33 -0.02
CA GLN A 196 -1.42 -36.15 -0.69
C GLN A 196 -1.18 -37.51 -0.01
N SER A 197 -1.18 -37.58 1.32
CA SER A 197 -0.81 -38.79 2.06
C SER A 197 -1.94 -39.82 2.20
N GLY A 198 -3.16 -39.46 1.79
CA GLY A 198 -4.39 -40.15 2.18
C GLY A 198 -4.66 -40.01 3.69
N TRP A 199 -5.93 -40.14 4.09
CA TRP A 199 -6.42 -39.88 5.46
C TRP A 199 -5.80 -40.74 6.57
N ILE A 200 -5.01 -41.78 6.25
CA ILE A 200 -4.72 -42.88 7.18
C ILE A 200 -3.25 -42.95 7.64
N SER A 201 -2.30 -42.26 7.00
CA SER A 201 -0.89 -42.29 7.44
C SER A 201 -0.51 -41.14 8.39
N ARG A 202 -0.84 -41.37 9.67
CA ARG A 202 -0.20 -40.91 10.92
C ARG A 202 -0.08 -39.41 11.26
N ILE A 203 -0.72 -39.10 12.39
CA ILE A 203 -0.60 -37.91 13.26
C ILE A 203 0.86 -37.54 13.60
N GLU A 204 1.80 -38.49 13.63
CA GLU A 204 3.22 -38.26 13.92
C GLU A 204 3.91 -37.38 12.85
N GLY A 205 3.45 -37.43 11.59
CA GLY A 205 3.94 -36.56 10.52
C GLY A 205 3.50 -35.10 10.62
N TYR A 206 2.54 -34.77 11.50
CA TYR A 206 1.96 -33.43 11.64
C TYR A 206 2.60 -32.58 12.74
N ILE A 207 3.17 -33.24 13.76
CA ILE A 207 3.79 -32.54 14.89
C ILE A 207 5.04 -31.79 14.43
N TYR A 208 5.84 -32.40 13.54
CA TYR A 208 7.09 -31.82 13.08
C TYR A 208 6.90 -30.55 12.21
N PRO A 209 6.02 -30.51 11.19
CA PRO A 209 5.74 -29.29 10.42
C PRO A 209 5.16 -28.16 11.27
N VAL A 210 4.26 -28.48 12.20
CA VAL A 210 3.67 -27.50 13.11
C VAL A 210 4.74 -26.91 14.03
N GLN A 211 5.56 -27.76 14.65
CA GLN A 211 6.63 -27.32 15.55
C GLN A 211 7.72 -26.52 14.82
N ALA A 212 8.12 -26.95 13.62
CA ALA A 212 9.05 -26.23 12.77
C ALA A 212 8.49 -24.86 12.36
N THR A 213 7.20 -24.78 12.04
CA THR A 213 6.56 -23.50 11.70
C THR A 213 6.45 -22.58 12.92
N PHE A 214 6.14 -23.13 14.10
CA PHE A 214 6.16 -22.34 15.34
C PHE A 214 7.56 -21.81 15.67
N HIS A 215 8.61 -22.62 15.48
CA HIS A 215 10.00 -22.15 15.63
C HIS A 215 10.31 -21.06 14.61
N HIS A 216 9.96 -21.25 13.34
CA HIS A 216 10.11 -20.22 12.32
C HIS A 216 9.36 -18.93 12.64
N ILE A 217 8.15 -19.00 13.22
CA ILE A 217 7.41 -17.82 13.67
C ILE A 217 8.14 -17.13 14.81
N ILE A 218 8.65 -17.88 15.79
CA ILE A 218 9.38 -17.31 16.94
C ILE A 218 10.71 -16.70 16.49
N ASP A 219 11.43 -17.38 15.59
CA ASP A 219 12.69 -16.91 15.01
C ASP A 219 12.44 -15.65 14.16
N ASP A 220 11.39 -15.63 13.34
CA ASP A 220 11.00 -14.43 12.60
C ASP A 220 10.60 -13.30 13.56
N ILE A 221 9.82 -13.55 14.61
CA ILE A 221 9.43 -12.50 15.56
C ILE A 221 10.63 -11.99 16.36
N SER A 222 11.58 -12.87 16.68
CA SER A 222 12.77 -12.52 17.46
C SER A 222 13.87 -11.88 16.63
N ASN A 223 13.85 -12.04 15.30
CA ASN A 223 14.82 -11.43 14.42
C ASN A 223 14.70 -9.89 14.47
N SER A 224 15.78 -9.26 14.91
CA SER A 224 15.88 -7.81 15.16
C SER A 224 15.62 -6.95 13.92
N GLU A 225 15.79 -7.50 12.72
CA GLU A 225 15.54 -6.77 11.47
C GLU A 225 14.09 -6.31 11.35
N TYR A 226 13.13 -7.08 11.87
CA TYR A 226 11.71 -6.75 11.80
C TYR A 226 11.28 -5.65 12.78
N TRP A 227 12.08 -5.42 13.82
CA TRP A 227 11.89 -4.32 14.77
C TRP A 227 12.63 -3.06 14.32
N ASN A 228 13.33 -3.11 13.18
CA ASN A 228 14.02 -1.97 12.64
C ASN A 228 12.99 -0.89 12.23
N PRO A 229 13.06 0.34 12.76
CA PRO A 229 12.21 1.45 12.34
C PRO A 229 12.29 1.72 10.82
N LEU A 230 13.41 1.37 10.20
CA LEU A 230 13.68 1.51 8.77
C LEU A 230 13.25 0.28 7.96
N TYR A 231 12.74 -0.79 8.60
CA TYR A 231 12.25 -1.99 7.93
C TYR A 231 11.31 -1.70 6.75
N PRO A 232 10.41 -0.69 6.79
CA PRO A 232 9.59 -0.37 5.62
C PRO A 232 10.38 0.17 4.41
N PHE A 233 11.46 0.92 4.66
CA PHE A 233 12.37 1.38 3.61
C PHE A 233 13.24 0.25 3.09
N LEU A 234 13.74 -0.60 4.00
CA LEU A 234 14.46 -1.83 3.63
C LEU A 234 13.56 -2.74 2.79
N MET A 235 12.28 -2.88 3.15
CA MET A 235 11.29 -3.62 2.36
C MET A 235 11.05 -3.02 0.99
N LEU A 236 10.98 -1.68 0.86
CA LEU A 236 10.88 -1.03 -0.45
C LEU A 236 12.12 -1.28 -1.31
N GLN A 237 13.30 -1.25 -0.70
CA GLN A 237 14.56 -1.55 -1.37
C GLN A 237 14.64 -3.02 -1.79
N SER A 238 14.27 -3.95 -0.90
CA SER A 238 14.16 -5.38 -1.20
C SER A 238 13.13 -5.63 -2.30
N PHE A 239 11.95 -5.01 -2.23
CA PHE A 239 10.95 -5.10 -3.27
C PHE A 239 11.50 -4.63 -4.62
N TYR A 240 12.17 -3.48 -4.67
CA TYR A 240 12.77 -2.97 -5.90
C TYR A 240 13.84 -3.93 -6.45
N HIS A 241 14.70 -4.47 -5.58
CA HIS A 241 15.78 -5.37 -5.97
C HIS A 241 15.25 -6.75 -6.41
N GLU A 242 14.34 -7.33 -5.62
CA GLU A 242 13.75 -8.65 -5.89
C GLU A 242 12.81 -8.59 -7.07
N CYS A 243 11.93 -7.60 -7.19
CA CYS A 243 11.14 -7.43 -8.41
C CYS A 243 12.03 -7.11 -9.62
N GLY A 244 13.03 -6.23 -9.49
CA GLY A 244 13.95 -5.94 -10.59
C GLY A 244 14.61 -7.20 -11.17
N ASN A 245 15.05 -8.11 -10.30
CA ASN A 245 15.73 -9.34 -10.70
C ASN A 245 14.76 -10.45 -11.13
N THR A 246 13.70 -10.71 -10.36
CA THR A 246 12.70 -11.77 -10.66
C THR A 246 11.88 -11.48 -11.91
N TRP A 247 11.70 -10.21 -12.26
CA TRP A 247 10.93 -9.82 -13.45
C TRP A 247 11.61 -10.20 -14.76
N SER A 248 12.90 -10.53 -14.72
CA SER A 248 13.71 -10.90 -15.89
C SER A 248 13.69 -12.40 -16.21
N HIS A 249 13.18 -13.26 -15.32
CA HIS A 249 13.18 -14.72 -15.49
C HIS A 249 11.75 -15.25 -15.37
N GLY A 250 11.26 -16.00 -16.37
CA GLY A 250 9.84 -16.36 -16.53
C GLY A 250 9.16 -17.03 -15.33
N SER A 251 9.91 -17.74 -14.47
CA SER A 251 9.40 -18.34 -13.23
C SER A 251 9.14 -17.32 -12.09
N GLY A 252 9.71 -16.12 -12.18
CA GLY A 252 9.66 -15.10 -11.13
C GLY A 252 8.36 -14.31 -11.06
N CYS A 253 7.40 -14.50 -11.98
CA CYS A 253 6.16 -13.73 -11.99
C CYS A 253 5.25 -14.04 -10.79
N ILE A 254 5.23 -15.30 -10.32
CA ILE A 254 4.42 -15.71 -9.16
C ILE A 254 5.05 -15.17 -7.87
N GLU A 255 6.37 -15.29 -7.74
CA GLU A 255 7.12 -14.72 -6.60
C GLU A 255 6.99 -13.21 -6.55
N ALA A 256 7.13 -12.53 -7.69
CA ALA A 256 6.89 -11.09 -7.80
C ALA A 256 5.44 -10.70 -7.45
N ALA A 257 4.45 -11.52 -7.82
CA ALA A 257 3.04 -11.29 -7.45
C ALA A 257 2.84 -11.41 -5.94
N ASP A 258 3.41 -12.45 -5.33
CA ASP A 258 3.34 -12.70 -3.89
C ASP A 258 4.03 -11.56 -3.11
N GLN A 259 5.22 -11.15 -3.55
CA GLN A 259 5.92 -10.00 -3.00
C GLN A 259 5.12 -8.71 -3.19
N THR A 260 4.61 -8.44 -4.38
CA THR A 260 3.79 -7.23 -4.63
C THR A 260 2.56 -7.20 -3.74
N LEU A 261 1.88 -8.34 -3.55
CA LEU A 261 0.78 -8.48 -2.60
C LEU A 261 1.22 -8.19 -1.18
N PHE A 262 2.33 -8.79 -0.75
CA PHE A 262 2.92 -8.57 0.58
C PHE A 262 3.19 -7.08 0.81
N TYR A 263 3.94 -6.44 -0.08
CA TYR A 263 4.42 -5.08 0.12
C TYR A 263 3.36 -4.02 -0.16
N SER A 264 2.40 -4.23 -1.08
CA SER A 264 1.39 -3.23 -1.45
C SER A 264 0.59 -2.69 -0.26
N GLY A 265 0.20 -3.57 0.66
CA GLY A 265 -0.49 -3.18 1.89
C GLY A 265 0.37 -2.31 2.80
N HIS A 266 1.67 -2.62 2.90
CA HIS A 266 2.64 -1.81 3.66
C HIS A 266 2.89 -0.46 2.98
N ILE A 267 3.09 -0.44 1.67
CA ILE A 267 3.33 0.78 0.88
C ILE A 267 2.15 1.73 1.00
N PHE A 268 0.92 1.24 0.84
CA PHE A 268 -0.28 2.06 0.97
C PHE A 268 -0.41 2.70 2.37
N ARG A 269 -0.05 1.94 3.42
CA ARG A 269 -0.06 2.45 4.80
C ARG A 269 1.03 3.47 5.05
N LEU A 270 2.25 3.20 4.60
CA LEU A 270 3.34 4.16 4.65
C LEU A 270 2.94 5.44 3.93
N PHE A 271 2.36 5.33 2.75
CA PHE A 271 1.89 6.49 2.00
C PHE A 271 0.87 7.31 2.80
N ILE A 272 -0.16 6.67 3.38
CA ILE A 272 -1.15 7.36 4.22
C ILE A 272 -0.46 8.03 5.41
N ILE A 273 0.31 7.27 6.19
CA ILE A 273 0.90 7.79 7.43
C ILE A 273 1.93 8.87 7.12
N SER A 274 2.77 8.69 6.10
CA SER A 274 3.68 9.71 5.61
C SER A 274 2.91 10.94 5.16
N THR A 275 1.78 10.82 4.45
CA THR A 275 0.97 11.99 4.06
C THR A 275 0.51 12.78 5.29
N PHE A 276 0.06 12.10 6.35
CA PHE A 276 -0.29 12.74 7.63
C PHE A 276 0.92 13.28 8.40
N PHE A 277 2.06 12.59 8.36
CA PHE A 277 3.27 13.05 9.02
C PHE A 277 3.80 14.31 8.36
N LEU A 278 3.83 14.27 7.04
CA LEU A 278 4.23 15.39 6.20
C LEU A 278 3.27 16.55 6.45
N SER A 279 1.95 16.34 6.51
CA SER A 279 1.02 17.44 6.83
C SER A 279 1.29 18.08 8.21
N LEU A 280 1.71 17.28 9.21
CA LEU A 280 2.09 17.75 10.55
C LEU A 280 3.44 18.48 10.59
N LEU A 281 4.51 17.85 10.10
CA LEU A 281 5.88 18.40 10.08
C LEU A 281 5.96 19.65 9.24
N PHE A 282 5.36 19.57 8.05
CA PHE A 282 5.44 20.60 7.06
C PHE A 282 4.32 21.63 7.18
N ARG A 283 3.56 21.60 8.28
CA ARG A 283 2.55 22.62 8.60
C ARG A 283 3.07 24.05 8.47
N TRP A 284 4.33 24.33 8.85
CA TRP A 284 4.88 25.68 8.74
C TRP A 284 5.49 25.96 7.36
N ILE A 285 6.17 24.98 6.78
CA ILE A 285 6.93 25.12 5.53
C ILE A 285 6.00 25.04 4.31
N PHE A 286 5.03 24.13 4.32
CA PHE A 286 4.19 23.83 3.17
C PHE A 286 2.82 24.50 3.20
N ARG A 287 2.35 25.07 4.33
CA ARG A 287 1.01 25.70 4.37
C ARG A 287 0.83 26.75 3.27
N LYS A 288 1.74 27.71 3.17
CA LYS A 288 1.69 28.76 2.15
C LYS A 288 1.85 28.22 0.72
N PRO A 289 2.89 27.44 0.38
CA PRO A 289 3.04 26.96 -0.99
C PRO A 289 1.95 25.96 -1.37
N PHE A 290 1.48 25.10 -0.46
CA PHE A 290 0.38 24.18 -0.74
C PHE A 290 -0.96 24.91 -0.89
N SER A 291 -1.26 25.91 -0.06
CA SER A 291 -2.48 26.71 -0.26
C SER A 291 -2.44 27.48 -1.57
N LEU A 292 -1.25 27.96 -1.98
CA LEU A 292 -1.04 28.59 -3.28
C LEU A 292 -1.19 27.60 -4.43
N ILE A 293 -0.60 26.40 -4.35
CA ILE A 293 -0.75 25.36 -5.37
C ILE A 293 -2.22 24.95 -5.49
N LEU A 294 -2.91 24.75 -4.37
CA LEU A 294 -4.32 24.37 -4.37
C LEU A 294 -5.21 25.49 -4.91
N ALA A 295 -4.94 26.76 -4.54
CA ALA A 295 -5.62 27.91 -5.10
C ALA A 295 -5.41 27.99 -6.62
N ARG A 296 -4.17 27.86 -7.10
CA ARG A 296 -3.84 27.83 -8.53
C ARG A 296 -4.49 26.65 -9.25
N PHE A 297 -4.58 25.50 -8.59
CA PHE A 297 -5.24 24.32 -9.14
C PHE A 297 -6.74 24.57 -9.33
N ILE A 298 -7.41 25.13 -8.32
CA ILE A 298 -8.83 25.49 -8.37
C ILE A 298 -9.08 26.59 -9.42
N GLU A 299 -8.25 27.64 -9.44
CA GLU A 299 -8.30 28.74 -10.41
C GLU A 299 -8.07 28.26 -11.86
N SER A 300 -7.34 27.16 -12.06
CA SER A 300 -7.00 26.70 -13.41
C SER A 300 -8.20 26.13 -14.18
N GLU A 301 -9.31 25.81 -13.50
CA GLU A 301 -10.49 25.11 -14.03
C GLU A 301 -10.17 23.79 -14.79
N LYS A 302 -8.94 23.28 -14.65
CA LYS A 302 -8.49 22.09 -15.36
C LYS A 302 -9.14 20.84 -14.77
N PRO A 303 -9.26 19.76 -15.57
CA PRO A 303 -9.70 18.48 -15.08
C PRO A 303 -8.80 18.00 -13.91
N PRO A 304 -9.38 17.64 -12.76
CA PRO A 304 -8.62 17.46 -11.53
C PRO A 304 -7.69 16.24 -11.59
N PHE A 305 -8.11 15.14 -12.22
CA PHE A 305 -7.28 13.93 -12.27
C PHE A 305 -6.14 14.08 -13.28
N ALA A 306 -6.36 14.67 -14.46
CA ALA A 306 -5.29 14.96 -15.41
C ALA A 306 -4.19 15.82 -14.78
N THR A 307 -4.60 16.83 -14.01
CA THR A 307 -3.66 17.74 -13.33
C THR A 307 -2.92 17.04 -12.17
N LEU A 308 -3.62 16.23 -11.36
CA LEU A 308 -3.03 15.47 -10.26
C LEU A 308 -2.02 14.41 -10.75
N PHE A 309 -2.40 13.63 -11.76
CA PHE A 309 -1.55 12.59 -12.32
C PHE A 309 -0.39 13.19 -13.11
N GLY A 310 -0.60 14.29 -13.83
CA GLY A 310 0.48 15.02 -14.51
C GLY A 310 1.49 15.60 -13.51
N ALA A 311 1.03 16.17 -12.39
CA ALA A 311 1.90 16.65 -11.32
C ALA A 311 2.69 15.51 -10.64
N THR A 312 2.01 14.39 -10.36
CA THR A 312 2.66 13.19 -9.80
C THR A 312 3.73 12.66 -10.76
N GLY A 313 3.40 12.50 -12.04
CA GLY A 313 4.36 12.05 -13.06
C GLY A 313 5.56 12.98 -13.18
N SER A 314 5.33 14.30 -13.13
CA SER A 314 6.41 15.31 -13.18
C SER A 314 7.30 15.26 -11.95
N THR A 315 6.72 15.00 -10.77
CA THR A 315 7.46 14.85 -9.52
C THR A 315 8.32 13.59 -9.54
N VAL A 316 7.77 12.46 -9.99
CA VAL A 316 8.52 11.20 -10.15
C VAL A 316 9.68 11.37 -11.13
N ALA A 317 9.44 12.03 -12.27
CA ALA A 317 10.47 12.38 -13.24
C ALA A 317 11.59 13.23 -12.63
N LEU A 318 11.23 14.28 -11.87
CA LEU A 318 12.20 15.16 -11.22
C LEU A 318 13.01 14.44 -10.15
N VAL A 319 12.39 13.59 -9.34
CA VAL A 319 13.08 12.75 -8.36
C VAL A 319 14.04 11.78 -9.05
N ALA A 320 13.62 11.15 -10.15
CA ALA A 320 14.49 10.26 -10.93
C ALA A 320 15.71 11.02 -11.50
N GLN A 321 15.51 12.23 -12.01
CA GLN A 321 16.61 13.08 -12.51
C GLN A 321 17.56 13.52 -11.39
N LEU A 322 17.03 13.89 -10.21
CA LEU A 322 17.86 14.23 -9.05
C LEU A 322 18.68 13.02 -8.61
N VAL A 323 18.07 11.84 -8.47
CA VAL A 323 18.78 10.61 -8.11
C VAL A 323 19.88 10.28 -9.12
N ALA A 324 19.62 10.47 -10.42
CA ALA A 324 20.63 10.26 -11.46
C ALA A 324 21.78 11.27 -11.39
N ALA A 325 21.52 12.52 -10.99
CA ALA A 325 22.55 13.56 -10.87
C ALA A 325 23.50 13.37 -9.67
N PHE A 326 23.08 12.62 -8.65
CA PHE A 326 23.88 12.32 -7.45
C PHE A 326 24.61 10.96 -7.52
N LYS A 327 24.55 10.24 -8.65
CA LYS A 327 25.31 9.02 -8.91
C LYS A 327 26.52 9.31 -9.80
#